data_AF-A0A939AUM2-F1
#
_entry.id   AF-A0A939AUM2-F1
#
_cell.length_a   1.000
_cell.length_b   1.000
_cell.length_c   1.000
_cell.angle_alpha   90.00
_cell.angle_beta   90.00
_cell.angle_gamma   90.00
#
_symmetry.space_group_name_H-M   'P 1'
#
loop_
_entity.id
_entity.type
_entity.pdbx_description
1 polymer ?
#
loop_
_entity_poly.entity_id
_entity_poly.type
_entity_poly.pdbx_seq_one_letter_code
_entity_poly.pdbx_strand_id
1 'polypeptide(L)'
;MVECGGGARPMRNQQLSLLADWATPAQPDDLTVDGFSHGRISRDDARLDLERRFGHLLDETDLFNRQLVSFQANKTEMLHSWVSYREGFSATLVERLMGEFGVAPGEVVCDPFAGSCTTLLTAKMLGFDAVGIELLPNCHLAWEAKSRVFDYDLAELRRVRGLLDQVRGEDL
;
A
#
# COMPACT_ATOMS: atom_id res chain seq x y z
N MET A 1 -7.75 5.90 67.15
CA MET A 1 -8.26 5.02 66.09
C MET A 1 -7.70 5.50 64.78
N VAL A 2 -6.94 4.64 64.13
CA VAL A 2 -6.36 4.83 62.80
C VAL A 2 -7.49 4.55 61.81
N GLU A 3 -7.81 5.50 60.95
CA GLU A 3 -8.52 5.23 59.70
C GLU A 3 -7.72 5.82 58.54
N CYS A 4 -7.21 4.91 57.71
CA CYS A 4 -6.65 5.18 56.41
C CYS A 4 -7.78 5.57 55.45
N GLY A 5 -7.71 6.77 54.87
CA GLY A 5 -8.62 7.23 53.82
C GLY A 5 -7.81 7.72 52.62
N GLY A 6 -7.21 6.79 51.88
CA GLY A 6 -6.58 7.07 50.59
C GLY A 6 -7.64 7.45 49.56
N GLY A 7 -7.84 8.75 49.36
CA GLY A 7 -8.64 9.29 48.26
C GLY A 7 -7.71 9.87 47.19
N ALA A 8 -7.18 9.02 46.31
CA ALA A 8 -6.55 9.50 45.09
C ALA A 8 -7.60 10.30 44.30
N ARG A 9 -7.37 11.61 44.08
CA ARG A 9 -8.17 12.38 43.13
C ARG A 9 -7.98 11.74 41.76
N PRO A 10 -9.06 11.27 41.08
CA PRO A 10 -8.89 10.73 39.74
C PRO A 10 -8.39 11.86 38.82
N MET A 11 -7.28 11.61 38.14
CA MET A 11 -6.90 12.42 36.99
C MET A 11 -8.02 12.30 35.96
N ARG A 12 -8.71 13.41 35.72
CA ARG A 12 -9.72 13.51 34.66
C ARG A 12 -8.96 13.63 33.35
N ASN A 13 -8.65 12.50 32.72
CA ASN A 13 -8.15 12.49 31.34
C ASN A 13 -9.26 13.05 30.45
N GLN A 14 -9.15 14.31 30.07
CA GLN A 14 -9.91 14.88 28.98
C GLN A 14 -9.04 14.82 27.73
N GLN A 15 -9.38 13.91 26.83
CA GLN A 15 -8.93 13.99 25.45
C GLN A 15 -9.85 15.00 24.76
N LEU A 16 -9.34 16.19 24.47
CA LEU A 16 -10.00 17.13 23.56
C LEU A 16 -9.99 16.49 22.17
N SER A 17 -11.11 15.91 21.76
CA SER A 17 -11.37 15.63 20.36
C SER A 17 -11.63 16.96 19.67
N LEU A 18 -10.68 17.41 18.83
CA LEU A 18 -10.90 18.49 17.86
C LEU A 18 -11.57 17.98 16.57
N LEU A 19 -12.06 16.74 16.57
CA LEU A 19 -12.61 16.04 15.41
C LEU A 19 -13.92 15.34 15.81
N ALA A 20 -14.93 16.13 16.17
CA ALA A 20 -16.26 15.60 16.49
C ALA A 20 -17.17 15.44 15.25
N ASP A 21 -16.79 15.98 14.09
CA ASP A 21 -17.75 16.20 13.00
C ASP A 21 -17.52 15.35 11.74
N TRP A 22 -16.77 14.24 11.81
CA TRP A 22 -16.55 13.39 10.62
C TRP A 22 -17.78 12.55 10.22
N ALA A 23 -18.82 12.51 11.05
CA ALA A 23 -19.99 11.64 10.84
C ALA A 23 -21.16 12.31 10.10
N THR A 24 -21.01 13.53 9.60
CA THR A 24 -21.99 14.12 8.69
C THR A 24 -21.56 13.79 7.26
N PRO A 25 -22.40 13.16 6.42
CA PRO A 25 -22.09 13.08 5.00
C PRO A 25 -21.94 14.52 4.51
N ALA A 26 -20.74 14.91 4.13
CA ALA A 26 -20.53 16.18 3.46
C ALA A 26 -21.49 16.21 2.26
N GLN A 27 -22.23 17.30 2.10
CA GLN A 27 -22.77 17.63 0.79
C GLN A 27 -21.59 17.62 -0.20
N PRO A 28 -21.76 17.29 -1.49
CA PRO A 28 -20.65 17.28 -2.43
C PRO A 28 -20.07 18.69 -2.47
N ASP A 29 -19.04 18.91 -1.65
CA ASP A 29 -18.30 20.14 -1.60
C ASP A 29 -17.65 20.27 -2.97
N ASP A 30 -17.58 21.51 -3.44
CA ASP A 30 -16.83 21.83 -4.64
C ASP A 30 -15.40 21.29 -4.47
N LEU A 31 -15.08 20.16 -5.10
CA LEU A 31 -13.79 19.45 -4.97
C LEU A 31 -12.62 20.26 -5.53
N THR A 32 -12.90 21.47 -6.02
CA THR A 32 -11.89 22.38 -6.52
C THR A 32 -11.08 22.96 -5.37
N VAL A 33 -9.76 22.76 -5.45
CA VAL A 33 -8.83 23.42 -4.54
C VAL A 33 -8.58 24.84 -5.06
N ASP A 34 -8.84 25.86 -4.25
CA ASP A 34 -8.66 27.29 -4.58
C ASP A 34 -7.23 27.70 -4.99
N GLY A 35 -6.25 26.84 -4.73
CA GLY A 35 -4.87 27.03 -5.17
C GLY A 35 -3.94 25.89 -4.76
N PHE A 36 -3.15 25.40 -5.71
CA PHE A 36 -2.23 24.27 -5.50
C PHE A 36 -0.79 24.71 -5.19
N SER A 37 -0.35 25.85 -5.73
CA SER A 37 1.03 26.33 -5.56
C SER A 37 1.19 27.13 -4.27
N HIS A 38 2.18 26.76 -3.45
CA HIS A 38 2.55 27.54 -2.25
C HIS A 38 2.91 28.97 -2.65
N GLY A 39 2.13 29.94 -2.17
CA GLY A 39 2.31 31.35 -2.53
C GLY A 39 1.99 31.71 -3.99
N ARG A 40 1.25 30.85 -4.73
CA ARG A 40 0.88 31.05 -6.14
C ARG A 40 2.08 31.30 -7.08
N ILE A 41 3.23 30.71 -6.75
CA ILE A 41 4.47 30.84 -7.53
C ILE A 41 4.30 30.23 -8.93
N SER A 42 3.59 29.12 -9.02
CA SER A 42 3.29 28.43 -10.26
C SER A 42 1.83 28.64 -10.65
N ARG A 43 1.58 28.90 -11.95
CA ARG A 43 0.24 28.92 -12.52
C ARG A 43 -0.42 27.55 -12.40
N ASP A 44 -1.70 27.55 -12.06
CA ASP A 44 -2.54 26.35 -11.95
C ASP A 44 -3.62 26.28 -13.03
N ASP A 45 -3.54 27.13 -14.06
CA ASP A 45 -4.49 27.19 -15.19
C ASP A 45 -4.76 25.81 -15.81
N ALA A 46 -3.71 25.00 -16.02
CA ALA A 46 -3.81 23.66 -16.59
C ALA A 46 -4.49 22.65 -15.66
N ARG A 47 -4.24 22.74 -14.35
CA ARG A 47 -4.93 21.91 -13.34
C ARG A 47 -6.41 22.25 -13.33
N LEU A 48 -6.74 23.53 -13.25
CA LEU A 48 -8.12 24.02 -13.24
C LEU A 48 -8.86 23.63 -14.52
N ASP A 49 -8.19 23.61 -15.67
CA ASP A 49 -8.77 23.14 -16.92
C ASP A 49 -9.10 21.65 -16.90
N LEU A 50 -8.19 20.82 -16.38
CA LEU A 50 -8.42 19.39 -16.18
C LEU A 50 -9.56 19.14 -15.19
N GLU A 51 -9.60 19.86 -14.07
CA GLU A 51 -10.67 19.74 -13.05
C GLU A 51 -12.03 20.12 -13.64
N ARG A 52 -12.13 21.22 -14.39
CA ARG A 52 -13.38 21.57 -15.08
C ARG A 52 -13.80 20.52 -16.11
N ARG A 53 -12.83 19.98 -16.85
CA ARG A 53 -13.11 19.02 -17.93
C ARG A 53 -13.51 17.65 -17.41
N PHE A 54 -12.84 17.15 -16.37
CA PHE A 54 -12.94 15.77 -15.89
C PHE A 54 -13.56 15.64 -14.51
N GLY A 55 -13.92 16.73 -13.83
CA GLY A 55 -14.48 16.70 -12.47
C GLY A 55 -15.73 15.83 -12.34
N HIS A 56 -16.55 15.74 -13.40
CA HIS A 56 -17.72 14.87 -13.44
C HIS A 56 -17.40 13.36 -13.45
N LEU A 57 -16.14 12.98 -13.65
CA LEU A 57 -15.65 11.60 -13.55
C LEU A 57 -15.06 11.28 -12.17
N LEU A 58 -14.86 12.29 -11.32
CA LEU A 58 -14.32 12.07 -9.98
C LEU A 58 -15.43 11.52 -9.08
N ASP A 59 -15.14 10.41 -8.44
CA ASP A 59 -16.00 9.78 -7.43
C ASP A 59 -15.20 9.66 -6.13
N GLU A 60 -15.72 10.22 -5.06
CA GLU A 60 -15.11 10.13 -3.74
C GLU A 60 -15.53 8.83 -3.07
N THR A 61 -14.55 8.14 -2.49
CA THR A 61 -14.81 6.85 -1.87
C THR A 61 -13.99 6.61 -0.63
N ASP A 62 -14.65 6.18 0.44
CA ASP A 62 -14.02 5.73 1.69
C ASP A 62 -13.59 4.25 1.61
N LEU A 63 -13.75 3.60 0.46
CA LEU A 63 -13.38 2.21 0.25
C LEU A 63 -11.87 1.96 0.40
N PHE A 64 -11.05 2.99 0.23
CA PHE A 64 -9.60 2.90 0.28
C PHE A 64 -9.02 3.63 1.50
N ASN A 65 -8.69 2.88 2.55
CA ASN A 65 -8.05 3.44 3.73
C ASN A 65 -6.53 3.64 3.55
N ARG A 66 -5.89 4.35 4.49
CA ARG A 66 -4.45 4.63 4.47
C ARG A 66 -3.56 3.39 4.40
N GLN A 67 -3.99 2.26 4.97
CA GLN A 67 -3.20 1.02 4.94
C GLN A 67 -3.19 0.41 3.54
N LEU A 68 -4.27 0.59 2.76
CA LEU A 68 -4.38 0.10 1.39
C LEU A 68 -3.54 0.94 0.42
N VAL A 69 -3.64 2.26 0.53
CA VAL A 69 -2.99 3.22 -0.38
C VAL A 69 -1.54 3.55 -0.01
N SER A 70 -0.98 2.88 1.00
CA SER A 70 0.41 3.06 1.40
C SER A 70 1.10 1.73 1.69
N PHE A 71 2.42 1.77 1.88
CA PHE A 71 3.23 0.57 2.12
C PHE A 71 2.98 -0.09 3.50
N GLN A 72 2.12 0.48 4.35
CA GLN A 72 1.96 0.01 5.74
C GLN A 72 1.53 -1.46 5.83
N ALA A 73 0.56 -1.89 5.02
CA ALA A 73 0.10 -3.27 5.01
C ALA A 73 1.15 -4.24 4.43
N ASN A 74 2.01 -3.78 3.51
CA ASN A 74 3.02 -4.63 2.88
C ASN A 74 4.22 -4.97 3.79
N LYS A 75 4.34 -4.32 4.95
CA LYS A 75 5.41 -4.64 5.91
C LYS A 75 5.27 -6.02 6.52
N THR A 76 4.07 -6.58 6.57
CA THR A 76 3.80 -7.92 7.10
C THR A 76 3.75 -9.00 6.03
N GLU A 77 3.72 -8.60 4.75
CA GLU A 77 3.64 -9.52 3.62
C GLU A 77 4.99 -10.13 3.27
N MET A 78 5.05 -11.45 3.13
CA MET A 78 6.31 -12.18 3.01
C MET A 78 7.18 -11.68 1.86
N LEU A 79 6.61 -11.42 0.68
CA LEU A 79 7.39 -10.98 -0.50
C LEU A 79 7.47 -9.46 -0.63
N HIS A 80 6.38 -8.76 -0.32
CA HIS A 80 6.33 -7.30 -0.48
C HIS A 80 7.19 -6.58 0.55
N SER A 81 7.40 -7.16 1.74
CA SER A 81 8.21 -6.59 2.82
C SER A 81 9.72 -6.61 2.57
N TRP A 82 10.24 -7.41 1.61
CA TRP A 82 11.69 -7.54 1.36
C TRP A 82 12.38 -6.21 1.05
N VAL A 83 11.64 -5.27 0.44
CA VAL A 83 12.13 -3.93 0.13
C VAL A 83 11.06 -2.94 0.57
N SER A 84 11.41 -2.10 1.54
CA SER A 84 10.56 -0.97 1.93
C SER A 84 10.57 0.09 0.83
N TYR A 85 9.38 0.46 0.36
CA TYR A 85 9.21 1.46 -0.70
C TYR A 85 8.19 2.49 -0.26
N ARG A 86 8.61 3.76 -0.15
CA ARG A 86 7.82 4.80 0.53
C ARG A 86 6.59 5.20 -0.29
N GLU A 87 6.73 5.17 -1.61
CA GLU A 87 5.70 5.46 -2.60
C GLU A 87 4.86 4.21 -2.96
N GLY A 88 5.03 3.10 -2.24
CA GLY A 88 4.32 1.85 -2.51
C GLY A 88 2.92 1.81 -1.90
N PHE A 89 2.05 1.00 -2.49
CA PHE A 89 0.72 0.63 -2.00
C PHE A 89 0.64 -0.87 -1.67
N SER A 90 -0.44 -1.28 -0.99
CA SER A 90 -0.64 -2.65 -0.54
C SER A 90 -0.96 -3.64 -1.66
N ALA A 91 -0.60 -4.92 -1.48
CA ALA A 91 -1.05 -6.01 -2.37
C ALA A 91 -2.59 -6.12 -2.41
N THR A 92 -3.25 -6.00 -1.26
CA THR A 92 -4.72 -6.04 -1.14
C THR A 92 -5.42 -4.97 -1.97
N LEU A 93 -4.81 -3.78 -2.12
CA LEU A 93 -5.35 -2.75 -3.00
C LEU A 93 -5.39 -3.24 -4.46
N VAL A 94 -4.32 -3.88 -4.92
CA VAL A 94 -4.24 -4.43 -6.28
C VAL A 94 -5.28 -5.51 -6.49
N GLU A 95 -5.39 -6.46 -5.55
CA GLU A 95 -6.41 -7.54 -5.62
C GLU A 95 -7.82 -6.96 -5.76
N ARG A 96 -8.13 -5.93 -4.97
CA ARG A 96 -9.42 -5.24 -4.99
C ARG A 96 -9.68 -4.55 -6.32
N LEU A 97 -8.72 -3.77 -6.81
CA LEU A 97 -8.84 -3.04 -8.08
C LEU A 97 -8.95 -3.99 -9.28
N MET A 98 -8.20 -5.09 -9.30
CA MET A 98 -8.33 -6.10 -10.35
C MET A 98 -9.72 -6.74 -10.37
N GLY A 99 -10.31 -6.97 -9.18
CA GLY A 99 -11.68 -7.43 -9.05
C GLY A 99 -12.70 -6.41 -9.54
N GLU A 100 -12.55 -5.14 -9.17
CA GLU A 100 -13.45 -4.05 -9.58
C GLU A 100 -13.40 -3.77 -11.09
N PHE A 101 -12.23 -3.84 -11.70
CA PHE A 101 -12.07 -3.71 -13.15
C PHE A 101 -12.46 -4.97 -13.92
N GLY A 102 -12.72 -6.08 -13.24
CA GLY A 102 -13.18 -7.32 -13.87
C GLY A 102 -12.13 -7.96 -14.77
N VAL A 103 -10.85 -7.91 -14.38
CA VAL A 103 -9.74 -8.47 -15.16
C VAL A 103 -9.98 -9.96 -15.42
N ALA A 104 -10.04 -10.34 -16.70
CA ALA A 104 -10.38 -11.69 -17.13
C ALA A 104 -9.14 -12.55 -17.39
N PRO A 105 -9.22 -13.88 -17.24
CA PRO A 105 -8.11 -14.78 -17.59
C PRO A 105 -7.65 -14.58 -19.03
N GLY A 106 -6.35 -14.45 -19.24
CA GLY A 106 -5.74 -14.18 -20.55
C GLY A 106 -5.58 -12.70 -20.88
N GLU A 107 -6.10 -11.79 -20.06
CA GLU A 107 -5.76 -10.37 -20.13
C GLU A 107 -4.42 -10.08 -19.45
N VAL A 108 -3.79 -8.97 -19.86
CA VAL A 108 -2.47 -8.55 -19.35
C VAL A 108 -2.62 -7.24 -18.58
N VAL A 109 -2.20 -7.25 -17.31
CA VAL A 109 -2.14 -6.05 -16.48
C VAL A 109 -0.92 -5.21 -16.88
N CYS A 110 -1.09 -3.91 -17.09
CA CYS A 110 0.02 -3.00 -17.41
C CYS A 110 0.17 -1.95 -16.29
N ASP A 111 1.35 -1.88 -15.70
CA ASP A 111 1.73 -0.86 -14.71
C ASP A 111 2.87 0.01 -15.26
N PRO A 112 2.58 1.22 -15.78
CA PRO A 112 3.61 2.08 -16.36
C PRO A 112 4.55 2.72 -15.32
N PHE A 113 4.28 2.54 -14.01
CA PHE A 113 5.05 3.09 -12.90
C PHE A 113 5.23 2.02 -11.81
N ALA A 114 5.79 0.88 -12.21
CA ALA A 114 5.74 -0.35 -11.42
C ALA A 114 6.40 -0.27 -10.04
N GLY A 115 7.32 0.69 -9.81
CA GLY A 115 7.94 0.93 -8.51
C GLY A 115 8.50 -0.35 -7.90
N SER A 116 8.15 -0.67 -6.66
CA SER A 116 8.59 -1.91 -5.98
C SER A 116 7.93 -3.21 -6.48
N CYS A 117 7.18 -3.12 -7.59
CA CYS A 117 6.52 -4.20 -8.33
C CYS A 117 5.37 -4.86 -7.57
N THR A 118 4.66 -4.13 -6.70
CA THR A 118 3.48 -4.67 -6.01
C THR A 118 2.45 -5.21 -7.00
N THR A 119 2.08 -4.41 -8.02
CA THR A 119 1.10 -4.81 -9.04
C THR A 119 1.48 -6.10 -9.75
N LEU A 120 2.71 -6.18 -10.25
CA LEU A 120 3.19 -7.33 -11.03
C LEU A 120 3.24 -8.61 -10.19
N LEU A 121 3.72 -8.50 -8.94
CA LEU A 121 3.82 -9.65 -8.04
C LEU A 121 2.44 -10.16 -7.64
N THR A 122 1.52 -9.25 -7.29
CA THR A 122 0.15 -9.60 -6.92
C THR A 122 -0.60 -10.21 -8.12
N ALA A 123 -0.51 -9.60 -9.31
CA ALA A 123 -1.10 -10.14 -10.53
C ALA A 123 -0.57 -11.56 -10.83
N LYS A 124 0.75 -11.77 -10.73
CA LYS A 124 1.35 -13.08 -10.94
C LYS A 124 0.91 -14.11 -9.88
N MET A 125 0.78 -13.72 -8.61
CA MET A 125 0.25 -14.59 -7.55
C MET A 125 -1.21 -14.99 -7.78
N LEU A 126 -1.99 -14.10 -8.40
CA LEU A 126 -3.38 -14.36 -8.79
C LEU A 126 -3.51 -15.12 -10.13
N GLY A 127 -2.39 -15.40 -10.81
CA GLY A 127 -2.37 -16.15 -12.07
C GLY A 127 -2.62 -15.30 -13.32
N PHE A 128 -2.42 -13.98 -13.24
CA PHE A 128 -2.51 -13.07 -14.38
C PHE A 128 -1.13 -12.70 -14.92
N ASP A 129 -1.07 -12.48 -16.23
CA ASP A 129 0.10 -11.89 -16.87
C ASP A 129 0.16 -10.39 -16.57
N ALA A 130 1.36 -9.87 -16.32
CA ALA A 130 1.56 -8.46 -16.04
C ALA A 130 2.86 -7.93 -16.65
N VAL A 131 2.83 -6.68 -17.10
CA VAL A 131 3.97 -5.94 -17.63
C VAL A 131 4.13 -4.65 -16.83
N GLY A 132 5.35 -4.37 -16.40
CA GLY A 132 5.70 -3.18 -15.65
C GLY A 132 6.76 -2.36 -16.34
N ILE A 133 6.63 -1.04 -16.29
CA ILE A 133 7.66 -0.09 -16.70
C ILE A 133 8.10 0.66 -15.46
N GLU A 134 9.42 0.78 -15.27
CA GLU A 134 10.02 1.53 -14.19
C GLU A 134 11.37 2.09 -14.67
N LEU A 135 11.71 3.28 -14.21
CA LEU A 135 12.96 3.97 -14.57
C LEU A 135 14.05 3.73 -13.52
N LEU A 136 13.67 3.54 -12.25
CA LEU A 136 14.59 3.52 -11.13
C LEU A 136 15.36 2.18 -11.04
N PRO A 137 16.70 2.16 -11.14
CA PRO A 137 17.51 0.93 -11.13
C PRO A 137 17.32 0.04 -9.90
N ASN A 138 17.10 0.63 -8.72
CA ASN A 138 16.87 -0.11 -7.48
C ASN A 138 15.57 -0.93 -7.52
N CYS A 139 14.54 -0.45 -8.23
CA CYS A 139 13.30 -1.17 -8.43
C CYS A 139 13.48 -2.38 -9.36
N HIS A 140 14.36 -2.29 -10.36
CA HIS A 140 14.73 -3.45 -11.17
C HIS A 140 15.43 -4.54 -10.36
N LEU A 141 16.32 -4.17 -9.44
CA LEU A 141 16.95 -5.13 -8.51
C LEU A 141 15.91 -5.79 -7.58
N ALA A 142 14.95 -4.99 -7.07
CA ALA A 142 13.86 -5.51 -6.26
C ALA A 142 13.00 -6.51 -7.04
N TRP A 143 12.69 -6.20 -8.31
CA TRP A 143 11.99 -7.11 -9.21
C TRP A 143 12.77 -8.40 -9.44
N GLU A 144 14.05 -8.31 -9.79
CA GLU A 144 14.87 -9.50 -10.07
C GLU A 144 14.94 -10.43 -8.86
N ALA A 145 15.11 -9.88 -7.66
CA ALA A 145 15.13 -10.67 -6.44
C ALA A 145 13.76 -11.31 -6.13
N LYS A 146 12.67 -10.53 -6.18
CA LYS A 146 11.33 -10.99 -5.79
C LYS A 146 10.72 -11.95 -6.81
N SER A 147 10.93 -11.73 -8.10
CA SER A 147 10.35 -12.54 -9.17
C SER A 147 10.89 -13.98 -9.23
N ARG A 148 12.14 -14.20 -8.78
CA ARG A 148 12.72 -15.54 -8.70
C ARG A 148 11.99 -16.49 -7.76
N VAL A 149 11.17 -15.97 -6.84
CA VAL A 149 10.35 -16.80 -5.94
C VAL A 149 9.44 -17.74 -6.71
N PHE A 150 9.02 -17.37 -7.92
CA PHE A 150 8.19 -18.21 -8.78
C PHE A 150 8.95 -19.31 -9.51
N ASP A 151 10.29 -19.26 -9.51
CA ASP A 151 11.14 -20.23 -10.21
C ASP A 151 11.67 -21.33 -9.26
N TYR A 152 11.52 -21.15 -7.93
CA TYR A 152 12.06 -22.08 -6.95
C TYR A 152 11.13 -23.28 -6.68
N ASP A 153 11.70 -24.49 -6.66
CA ASP A 153 11.04 -25.68 -6.12
C ASP A 153 11.14 -25.69 -4.59
N LEU A 154 10.00 -25.48 -3.91
CA LEU A 154 9.92 -25.53 -2.45
C LEU A 154 10.32 -26.89 -1.87
N ALA A 155 10.06 -28.00 -2.58
CA ALA A 155 10.46 -29.33 -2.13
C ALA A 155 11.99 -29.46 -2.16
N GLU A 156 12.64 -28.95 -3.21
CA GLU A 156 14.09 -28.88 -3.30
C GLU A 156 14.70 -28.03 -2.20
N LEU A 157 14.19 -26.81 -2.00
CA LEU A 157 14.69 -25.92 -0.94
C LEU A 157 14.57 -26.55 0.46
N ARG A 158 13.47 -27.26 0.73
CA ARG A 158 13.30 -28.00 1.99
C ARG A 158 14.31 -29.13 2.13
N ARG A 159 14.61 -29.87 1.06
CA ARG A 159 15.65 -30.93 1.06
C ARG A 159 17.03 -30.33 1.34
N VAL A 160 17.42 -29.27 0.64
CA VAL A 160 18.71 -28.60 0.82
C VAL A 160 18.86 -28.08 2.25
N ARG A 161 17.82 -27.45 2.81
CA ARG A 161 17.83 -27.00 4.21
C ARG A 161 18.06 -28.17 5.19
N GLY A 162 17.38 -29.30 4.98
CA GLY A 162 17.57 -30.49 5.81
C GLY A 162 19.01 -31.03 5.78
N LEU A 163 19.66 -31.01 4.61
CA LEU A 163 21.07 -31.38 4.48
C LEU A 163 21.99 -30.40 5.22
N LEU A 164 21.72 -29.10 5.15
CA LEU A 164 22.49 -28.08 5.86
C LEU A 164 22.36 -28.21 7.38
N ASP A 165 21.17 -28.51 7.87
CA ASP A 165 20.93 -28.72 9.31
C ASP A 165 21.68 -29.95 9.84
N GLN A 166 21.81 -31.00 9.02
CA GLN A 166 22.60 -32.19 9.35
C GLN A 166 24.10 -31.86 9.48
N VAL A 167 24.67 -31.16 8.48
CA VAL A 167 26.09 -30.78 8.49
C VAL A 167 26.40 -29.83 9.65
N ARG A 168 25.51 -28.86 9.93
CA ARG A 168 25.67 -27.94 11.07
C ARG A 168 25.55 -28.61 12.43
N GLY A 169 24.86 -29.75 12.51
CA GLY A 169 24.74 -30.56 13.72
C GLY A 169 25.95 -31.44 14.03
N GLU A 170 26.88 -31.62 13.08
CA GLU A 170 28.09 -32.44 13.24
C GLU A 170 29.33 -31.62 13.69
N ASP A 171 29.21 -30.30 13.80
CA ASP A 171 30.32 -29.37 14.17
C ASP A 171 30.29 -28.88 15.65
N LEU A 172 29.67 -29.62 16.59
CA LEU A 172 29.71 -29.34 18.05
C LEU A 172 30.01 -30.57 18.92
#